data_AF-A0A653DTB9-F1
#
_entry.id   AF-A0A653DTB9-F1
#
_cell.length_a   1.000
_cell.length_b   1.000
_cell.length_c   1.000
_cell.angle_alpha   90.00
_cell.angle_beta   90.00
_cell.angle_gamma   90.00
#
_symmetry.space_group_name_H-M   'P 1'
#
loop_
_entity.id
_entity.type
_entity.pdbx_description
1 polymer ?
#
loop_
_entity_poly.entity_id
_entity_poly.type
_entity_poly.pdbx_seq_one_letter_code
_entity_poly.pdbx_strand_id
1 'polypeptide(L)'
;MGIGGNRLIGPFFIDGNLNGDKYLDLLNNYIIPAIQNNGQLPHNLWFQQDGAPPHYDRRVRGLLDATFHNRWIGRGGFIEWPARSPDLSPLDFFLWGYLKSRVYVCRPTNL
;
A
#
# COMPACT_ATOMS: atom_id res chain seq x y z
N MET A 1 -5.67 0.64 0.30
CA MET A 1 -6.07 -0.52 -0.54
C MET A 1 -4.82 -1.01 -1.25
N GLY A 2 -4.72 -2.31 -1.51
CA GLY A 2 -3.67 -2.92 -2.33
C GLY A 2 -4.25 -3.90 -3.33
N ILE A 3 -3.45 -4.27 -4.32
CA ILE A 3 -3.75 -5.35 -5.28
C ILE A 3 -2.61 -6.36 -5.20
N GLY A 4 -2.93 -7.65 -5.15
CA GLY A 4 -1.95 -8.73 -5.19
C GLY A 4 -2.51 -9.93 -5.96
N GLY A 5 -1.82 -10.36 -7.02
CA GLY A 5 -2.34 -11.37 -7.93
C GLY A 5 -3.72 -10.96 -8.49
N ASN A 6 -4.72 -11.82 -8.32
CA ASN A 6 -6.10 -11.56 -8.76
C ASN A 6 -7.02 -11.08 -7.62
N ARG A 7 -6.47 -10.52 -6.52
CA ARG A 7 -7.24 -10.12 -5.34
C ARG A 7 -6.98 -8.68 -4.94
N LEU A 8 -8.03 -8.05 -4.42
CA LEU A 8 -7.96 -6.78 -3.71
C LEU A 8 -7.67 -7.03 -2.23
N ILE A 9 -6.84 -6.17 -1.64
CA ILE A 9 -6.51 -6.16 -0.22
C ILE A 9 -7.00 -4.82 0.37
N GLY A 10 -7.93 -4.88 1.32
CA GLY A 10 -8.66 -3.71 1.81
C GLY A 10 -9.98 -3.47 1.05
N PRO A 11 -10.55 -2.25 1.08
CA PRO A 11 -9.96 -0.99 1.54
C PRO A 11 -9.66 -0.96 3.04
N PHE A 12 -8.72 -0.10 3.43
CA PHE A 12 -8.44 0.24 4.82
C PHE A 12 -8.66 1.74 4.97
N PHE A 13 -9.37 2.13 6.02
CA PHE A 13 -9.67 3.52 6.30
C PHE A 13 -8.78 3.99 7.44
N ILE A 14 -8.27 5.21 7.31
CA ILE A 14 -7.36 5.82 8.27
C ILE A 14 -8.04 7.09 8.74
N ASP A 15 -8.25 7.19 10.05
CA ASP A 15 -8.83 8.39 10.64
C ASP A 15 -7.79 9.50 10.71
N GLY A 16 -8.12 10.66 10.14
CA GLY A 16 -7.24 11.82 10.06
C GLY A 16 -6.00 11.60 9.16
N ASN A 17 -5.00 12.45 9.32
CA ASN A 17 -3.81 12.41 8.46
C ASN A 17 -2.93 11.18 8.72
N LEU A 18 -2.41 10.61 7.64
CA LEU A 18 -1.42 9.54 7.66
C LEU A 18 -0.04 10.08 8.07
N ASN A 19 0.59 9.42 9.03
CA ASN A 19 1.97 9.66 9.44
C ASN A 19 2.71 8.31 9.59
N GLY A 20 4.00 8.35 9.92
CA GLY A 20 4.82 7.13 10.04
C GLY A 20 4.27 6.12 11.06
N ASP A 21 3.76 6.59 12.20
CA ASP A 21 3.18 5.71 13.24
C ASP A 21 1.93 5.00 12.77
N LYS A 22 0.98 5.75 12.20
CA LYS A 22 -0.26 5.19 11.66
C LYS A 22 -0.01 4.27 10.47
N TYR A 23 1.00 4.58 9.66
CA TYR A 23 1.36 3.72 8.55
C TYR A 23 1.99 2.40 9.03
N LEU A 24 2.84 2.46 10.05
CA LEU A 24 3.40 1.27 10.70
C LEU A 24 2.31 0.40 11.34
N ASP A 25 1.36 1.02 12.03
CA ASP A 25 0.19 0.35 12.60
C ASP A 25 -0.66 -0.32 11.51
N LEU A 26 -0.94 0.41 10.42
CA LEU A 26 -1.65 -0.09 9.26
C LEU A 26 -0.96 -1.34 8.66
N LEU A 27 0.36 -1.31 8.52
CA LEU A 27 1.14 -2.44 7.99
C LEU A 27 1.02 -3.67 8.89
N ASN A 28 1.31 -3.51 10.19
CA ASN A 28 1.36 -4.62 11.15
C ASN A 28 0.01 -5.24 11.43
N ASN A 29 -1.01 -4.41 11.61
CA ASN A 29 -2.29 -4.86 12.15
C ASN A 29 -3.32 -5.17 11.05
N TYR A 30 -3.10 -4.70 9.83
CA TYR A 30 -4.08 -4.86 8.75
C TYR A 30 -3.49 -5.44 7.47
N ILE A 31 -2.47 -4.82 6.88
CA ILE A 31 -1.96 -5.22 5.55
C ILE A 31 -1.25 -6.57 5.61
N ILE A 32 -0.27 -6.74 6.50
CA ILE A 32 0.51 -7.99 6.60
C ILE A 32 -0.41 -9.16 7.00
N PRO A 33 -1.29 -9.03 8.01
CA PRO A 33 -2.28 -10.07 8.31
C PRO A 33 -3.20 -10.39 7.14
N ALA A 34 -3.66 -9.40 6.37
CA ALA A 34 -4.52 -9.64 5.21
C ALA A 34 -3.78 -10.42 4.09
N ILE A 35 -2.49 -10.16 3.88
CA ILE A 35 -1.64 -10.94 2.96
C ILE A 35 -1.55 -12.40 3.44
N GLN A 36 -1.28 -12.61 4.72
CA GLN A 36 -1.17 -13.94 5.32
C GLN A 36 -2.49 -14.71 5.26
N ASN A 37 -3.60 -14.06 5.59
CA ASN A 37 -4.95 -14.65 5.53
C ASN A 37 -5.37 -15.02 4.10
N ASN A 38 -4.76 -14.40 3.08
CA ASN A 38 -4.92 -14.79 1.69
C ASN A 38 -4.09 -16.03 1.29
N GLY A 39 -3.41 -16.67 2.24
CA GLY A 39 -2.53 -17.83 2.01
C GLY A 39 -1.18 -17.46 1.40
N GLN A 40 -0.83 -16.17 1.39
CA GLN A 40 0.44 -15.71 0.85
C GLN A 40 1.46 -15.56 1.97
N LEU A 41 2.69 -15.95 1.69
CA LEU A 41 3.82 -15.76 2.60
C LEU A 41 4.48 -14.41 2.28
N PRO A 42 4.50 -13.42 3.19
CA PRO A 42 5.08 -12.11 2.92
C PRO A 42 6.52 -12.18 2.43
N HIS A 43 7.32 -13.07 3.03
CA HIS A 43 8.71 -13.33 2.63
C HIS A 43 8.88 -14.02 1.26
N ASN A 44 7.79 -14.29 0.53
CA ASN A 44 7.80 -14.72 -0.87
C ASN A 44 7.26 -13.66 -1.84
N LEU A 45 6.75 -12.52 -1.37
CA LEU A 45 6.19 -11.45 -2.20
C LEU A 45 7.13 -10.26 -2.40
N TRP A 46 6.92 -9.53 -3.51
CA TRP A 46 7.41 -8.16 -3.67
C TRP A 46 6.33 -7.19 -3.18
N PHE A 47 6.69 -6.30 -2.25
CA PHE A 47 5.82 -5.22 -1.81
C PHE A 47 6.19 -3.91 -2.51
N GLN A 48 5.22 -3.19 -3.05
CA GLN A 48 5.47 -1.90 -3.71
C GLN A 48 4.68 -0.79 -3.00
N GLN A 49 5.34 0.33 -2.72
CA GLN A 49 4.73 1.56 -2.22
C GLN A 49 5.34 2.78 -2.93
N ASP A 50 4.60 3.89 -2.96
CA ASP A 50 5.08 5.14 -3.53
C ASP A 50 6.04 5.89 -2.58
N GLY A 51 6.49 7.08 -3.00
CA GLY A 51 7.44 7.90 -2.26
C GLY A 51 6.84 8.81 -1.17
N ALA A 52 5.61 8.58 -0.71
CA ALA A 52 4.98 9.44 0.29
C ALA A 52 5.80 9.55 1.60
N PRO A 53 5.81 10.71 2.29
CA PRO A 53 6.64 10.90 3.48
C PRO A 53 6.49 9.84 4.59
N PRO A 54 5.28 9.35 4.92
CA PRO A 54 5.09 8.28 5.92
C PRO A 54 5.82 6.98 5.58
N HIS A 55 6.01 6.68 4.30
CA HIS A 55 6.65 5.45 3.83
C HIS A 55 8.17 5.46 4.03
N TYR A 56 8.77 6.64 4.23
CA TYR A 56 10.22 6.80 4.42
C TYR A 56 10.67 6.66 5.88
N ASP A 57 9.73 6.55 6.84
CA ASP A 57 10.04 6.35 8.26
C ASP A 57 10.96 5.13 8.45
N ARG A 58 11.99 5.28 9.29
CA ARG A 58 13.00 4.24 9.52
C ARG A 58 12.40 2.94 10.04
N ARG A 59 11.36 3.02 10.88
CA ARG A 59 10.67 1.85 11.46
C ARG A 59 9.84 1.13 10.41
N VAL A 60 9.20 1.88 9.52
CA VAL A 60 8.47 1.34 8.37
C VAL A 60 9.42 0.56 7.48
N ARG A 61 10.55 1.16 7.08
CA ARG A 61 11.55 0.49 6.24
C ARG A 61 12.13 -0.76 6.91
N GLY A 62 12.48 -0.67 8.19
CA GLY A 62 12.97 -1.83 8.94
C GLY A 62 11.95 -2.97 9.06
N LEU A 63 10.65 -2.65 9.19
CA LEU A 63 9.59 -3.65 9.15
C LEU A 63 9.49 -4.33 7.77
N LEU A 64 9.58 -3.55 6.69
CA LEU A 64 9.50 -4.06 5.33
C LEU A 64 10.70 -4.95 4.98
N ASP A 65 11.91 -4.55 5.39
CA ASP A 65 13.12 -5.35 5.24
C ASP A 65 12.96 -6.73 5.91
N ALA A 66 12.49 -6.73 7.17
CA ALA A 66 12.29 -7.94 7.95
C ALA A 66 11.15 -8.82 7.39
N THR A 67 10.04 -8.22 6.99
CA THR A 67 8.82 -8.96 6.61
C THR A 67 8.90 -9.53 5.19
N PHE A 68 9.45 -8.76 4.25
CA PHE A 68 9.51 -9.13 2.84
C PHE A 68 10.89 -9.65 2.41
N HIS A 69 11.84 -9.78 3.34
CA HIS A 69 13.24 -10.18 3.10
C HIS A 69 13.92 -9.28 2.07
N ASN A 70 13.88 -7.96 2.30
CA ASN A 70 14.38 -6.92 1.39
C ASN A 70 13.73 -6.89 0.00
N ARG A 71 12.62 -7.62 -0.21
CA ARG A 71 11.87 -7.63 -1.48
C ARG A 71 10.73 -6.62 -1.43
N TRP A 72 11.09 -5.35 -1.36
CA TRP A 72 10.14 -4.27 -1.49
C TRP A 72 10.73 -3.12 -2.32
N ILE A 73 9.83 -2.40 -2.97
CA ILE A 73 10.11 -1.30 -3.89
C ILE A 73 9.49 -0.05 -3.28
N GLY A 74 10.30 0.99 -3.14
CA GLY A 74 9.87 2.24 -2.51
C GLY A 74 11.06 3.14 -2.22
N ARG A 75 10.79 4.33 -1.69
CA ARG A 75 11.85 5.29 -1.38
C ARG A 75 12.77 4.75 -0.27
N GLY A 76 14.06 4.60 -0.56
CA GLY A 76 15.06 4.08 0.38
C GLY A 76 14.97 2.57 0.66
N GLY A 77 14.31 1.81 -0.23
CA GLY A 77 14.34 0.35 -0.25
C GLY A 77 15.43 -0.20 -1.18
N PHE A 78 15.49 -1.52 -1.32
CA PHE A 78 16.48 -2.18 -2.18
C PHE A 78 16.34 -1.79 -3.66
N ILE A 79 15.09 -1.62 -4.12
CA ILE A 79 14.78 -1.01 -5.42
C ILE A 79 14.11 0.34 -5.14
N GLU A 80 14.75 1.42 -5.56
CA GLU A 80 14.19 2.76 -5.39
C GLU A 80 13.03 3.01 -6.34
N TRP A 81 11.92 3.50 -5.78
CA TRP A 81 10.80 4.00 -6.59
C TRP A 81 11.09 5.42 -7.08
N PRO A 82 10.97 5.70 -8.39
CA PRO A 82 11.21 7.03 -8.93
C PRO A 82 10.21 8.05 -8.40
N ALA A 83 10.71 9.26 -8.13
CA ALA A 83 9.86 10.36 -7.67
C ALA A 83 8.87 10.78 -8.77
N ARG A 84 7.62 11.04 -8.38
CA ARG A 84 6.54 11.55 -9.27
C ARG A 84 6.20 10.62 -10.44
N SER A 85 6.22 9.31 -10.21
CA SER A 85 5.83 8.30 -11.20
C SER A 85 4.54 7.56 -10.82
N PRO A 86 3.38 8.25 -10.83
CA PRO A 86 2.09 7.62 -10.59
C PRO A 86 1.68 6.67 -11.73
N ASP A 87 2.23 6.86 -12.93
CA ASP A 87 2.05 6.01 -14.11
C ASP A 87 2.57 4.59 -13.91
N LEU A 88 3.55 4.41 -13.02
CA LEU A 88 4.14 3.10 -12.73
C LEU A 88 3.37 2.32 -11.65
N SER A 89 2.47 2.98 -10.91
CA SER A 89 1.67 2.37 -9.85
C SER A 89 0.34 1.87 -10.42
N PRO A 90 0.04 0.56 -10.40
CA PRO A 90 -1.26 0.05 -10.88
C PRO A 90 -2.46 0.66 -10.15
N LEU A 91 -2.27 1.06 -8.88
CA LEU A 91 -3.30 1.71 -8.08
C LEU A 91 -3.65 3.10 -8.65
N ASP A 92 -2.63 3.89 -8.97
CA ASP A 92 -2.78 5.27 -9.44
C ASP A 92 -3.11 5.34 -10.94
N PHE A 93 -2.49 4.49 -11.75
CA PHE A 93 -2.72 4.41 -13.18
C PHE A 93 -4.14 3.93 -13.54
N PHE A 94 -4.67 2.94 -12.81
CA PHE A 94 -5.93 2.29 -13.17
C PHE A 94 -6.98 2.31 -12.06
N LEU A 95 -6.67 1.75 -10.90
CA LEU A 95 -7.68 1.41 -9.90
C LEU A 95 -8.45 2.63 -9.39
N TRP A 96 -7.76 3.71 -9.04
CA TRP A 96 -8.42 4.89 -8.49
C TRP A 96 -9.30 5.60 -9.52
N GLY A 97 -8.87 5.65 -10.78
CA GLY A 97 -9.70 6.18 -11.88
C GLY A 97 -10.96 5.35 -12.09
N TYR A 98 -10.81 4.02 -12.11
CA TYR A 98 -11.94 3.09 -12.21
C TYR A 98 -12.90 3.24 -11.03
N LEU A 99 -12.42 3.17 -9.80
CA LEU A 99 -13.25 3.30 -8.59
C LEU A 99 -14.00 4.64 -8.58
N LYS A 100 -13.33 5.74 -8.94
CA LYS A 100 -13.94 7.05 -9.08
C LYS A 100 -15.12 7.00 -10.06
N SER A 101 -14.94 6.42 -11.24
CA SER A 101 -16.01 6.30 -12.24
C SER A 101 -17.23 5.51 -11.73
N ARG A 102 -17.01 4.48 -10.89
CA ARG A 102 -18.07 3.63 -10.33
C ARG A 102 -18.83 4.32 -9.19
N VAL A 103 -18.11 5.00 -8.29
CA VAL A 103 -18.72 5.73 -7.17
C VAL A 103 -19.60 6.87 -7.69
N TYR A 104 -19.17 7.60 -8.72
CA TYR A 104 -19.95 8.72 -9.26
C TYR A 104 -21.17 8.33 -10.11
N VAL A 105 -21.40 7.04 -10.39
CA VAL A 105 -22.66 6.60 -11.03
C VAL A 105 -23.87 6.94 -10.17
N CYS A 106 -23.75 6.75 -8.85
CA CYS A 106 -24.77 7.13 -7.87
C CYS A 106 -24.22 8.27 -7.03
N ARG A 107 -24.87 9.44 -7.06
CA ARG A 107 -24.40 10.60 -6.30
C ARG A 107 -24.31 10.25 -4.80
N PRO A 108 -23.12 10.34 -4.17
CA PRO A 108 -22.97 10.09 -2.75
C PRO A 108 -23.85 11.05 -1.95
N THR A 109 -24.55 10.54 -0.93
CA THR A 109 -25.49 11.31 -0.10
C THR A 109 -24.92 11.66 1.28
N ASN A 110 -23.72 11.17 1.60
CA ASN A 110 -23.00 11.43 2.82
C ASN A 110 -21.48 11.53 2.57
N LEU A 111 -20.78 12.10 3.55
CA LEU A 111 -19.33 12.13 3.65
C LEU A 111 -18.86 11.04 4.63
#